data_AF-A0A7J4KTM8-F1
#
_entry.id   AF-A0A7J4KTM8-F1
#
_cell.length_a   1.000
_cell.length_b   1.000
_cell.length_c   1.000
_cell.angle_alpha   90.00
_cell.angle_beta   90.00
_cell.angle_gamma   90.00
#
_symmetry.space_group_name_H-M   'P 1'
#
loop_
_entity.id
_entity.type
_entity.pdbx_description
1 polymer ?
#
loop_
_entity_poly.entity_id
_entity_poly.type
_entity_poly.pdbx_seq_one_letter_code
_entity_poly.pdbx_strand_id
1 'polypeptide(L)'
;MRIEKASEKDAELISRMISSEFPYTEANPENLKKRMQRQNIRLFKAVEEGKIVGFIELEFLDNLFGVWRINGIAVEEKHRKKGFGKKLAEFGVEFAKEQNALELVLLVSLENKAAKKIYQNLGFKKKGLWKSKVGGKKAEEWSLQLEDKRIA
;
A
#
# COMPACT_ATOMS: atom_id res chain seq x y z
N MET A 1 0.04 14.38 -10.85
CA MET A 1 -0.33 13.74 -9.56
C MET A 1 0.80 13.91 -8.58
N ARG A 2 0.49 14.40 -7.38
CA ARG A 2 1.40 14.47 -6.22
C ARG A 2 1.02 13.39 -5.21
N ILE A 3 1.98 12.94 -4.41
CA ILE A 3 1.74 12.02 -3.30
C ILE A 3 2.18 12.72 -2.02
N GLU A 4 1.27 12.82 -1.06
CA GLU A 4 1.45 13.64 0.14
C GLU A 4 1.02 12.82 1.37
N LYS A 5 1.59 13.10 2.55
CA LYS A 5 1.17 12.41 3.79
C LYS A 5 -0.30 12.74 4.09
N ALA A 6 -1.10 11.73 4.37
CA ALA A 6 -2.49 11.94 4.77
C ALA A 6 -2.57 12.49 6.20
N SER A 7 -3.56 13.35 6.43
CA SER A 7 -3.90 13.93 7.73
C SER A 7 -5.29 13.47 8.17
N GLU A 8 -5.65 13.67 9.44
CA GLU A 8 -6.97 13.28 9.95
C GLU A 8 -8.15 13.94 9.20
N LYS A 9 -7.92 15.09 8.56
CA LYS A 9 -8.92 15.77 7.70
C LYS A 9 -9.25 14.97 6.44
N ASP A 10 -8.34 14.11 6.00
CA ASP A 10 -8.51 13.27 4.81
C ASP A 10 -9.23 11.94 5.13
N ALA A 11 -9.44 11.64 6.42
CA ALA A 11 -9.94 10.34 6.87
C ALA A 11 -11.31 10.00 6.29
N GLU A 12 -12.20 11.00 6.17
CA GLU A 12 -13.55 10.81 5.63
C GLU A 12 -13.52 10.22 4.21
N LEU A 13 -12.69 10.81 3.33
CA LEU A 13 -12.63 10.41 1.94
C LEU A 13 -11.83 9.11 1.78
N ILE A 14 -10.72 8.97 2.49
CA ILE A 14 -9.88 7.77 2.39
C ILE A 14 -10.61 6.55 2.97
N SER A 15 -11.36 6.67 4.07
CA SER A 15 -12.13 5.54 4.60
C SER A 15 -13.20 5.05 3.61
N ARG A 16 -13.82 5.96 2.85
CA ARG A 16 -14.77 5.58 1.79
C ARG A 16 -14.08 4.80 0.67
N MET A 17 -12.89 5.24 0.23
CA MET A 17 -12.08 4.49 -0.74
C MET A 17 -11.71 3.11 -0.20
N ILE A 18 -11.27 3.03 1.06
CA ILE A 18 -10.93 1.75 1.69
C ILE A 18 -12.16 0.84 1.73
N SER A 19 -13.33 1.32 2.15
CA SER A 19 -14.54 0.51 2.21
C SER A 19 -15.03 0.04 0.83
N SER A 20 -14.81 0.84 -0.20
CA SER A 20 -15.12 0.44 -1.58
C SER A 20 -14.20 -0.66 -2.10
N GLU A 21 -12.89 -0.58 -1.85
CA GLU A 21 -11.90 -1.53 -2.40
C GLU A 21 -11.68 -2.76 -1.50
N PHE A 22 -11.82 -2.56 -0.19
CA PHE A 22 -11.53 -3.51 0.87
C PHE A 22 -12.71 -3.58 1.86
N PRO A 23 -13.92 -3.98 1.41
CA PRO A 23 -15.15 -3.90 2.22
C PRO A 23 -15.11 -4.74 3.51
N TYR A 24 -14.22 -5.73 3.58
CA TYR A 24 -14.00 -6.57 4.76
C TYR A 24 -13.22 -5.88 5.90
N THR A 25 -12.78 -4.63 5.70
CA THR A 25 -11.99 -3.89 6.71
C THR A 25 -12.84 -3.04 7.64
N GLU A 26 -14.16 -2.94 7.40
CA GLU A 26 -15.09 -2.10 8.16
C GLU A 26 -14.58 -0.67 8.35
N ALA A 27 -13.89 -0.15 7.32
CA ALA A 27 -13.22 1.13 7.41
C ALA A 27 -14.22 2.27 7.57
N ASN A 28 -13.95 3.11 8.57
CA ASN A 28 -14.70 4.32 8.84
C ASN A 28 -13.73 5.41 9.30
N PRO A 29 -14.17 6.69 9.32
CA PRO A 29 -13.28 7.80 9.62
C PRO A 29 -12.64 7.68 11.00
N GLU A 30 -13.37 7.19 12.02
CA GLU A 30 -12.88 7.07 13.38
C GLU A 30 -11.77 6.02 13.50
N ASN A 31 -12.00 4.81 12.99
CA ASN A 31 -11.02 3.74 13.00
C ASN A 31 -9.80 4.06 12.14
N LEU A 32 -10.00 4.77 11.02
CA LEU A 32 -8.89 5.24 10.19
C LEU A 32 -8.03 6.26 10.94
N LYS A 33 -8.62 7.24 11.63
CA LYS A 33 -7.86 8.20 12.46
C LYS A 33 -7.02 7.48 13.53
N LYS A 34 -7.62 6.53 14.26
CA LYS A 34 -6.88 5.68 15.23
C LYS A 34 -5.73 4.93 14.56
N ARG A 35 -5.93 4.41 13.33
CA ARG A 35 -4.88 3.73 12.56
C ARG A 35 -3.76 4.68 12.13
N MET A 36 -4.09 5.91 11.73
CA MET A 36 -3.13 6.94 11.34
C MET A 36 -2.23 7.43 12.49
N GLN A 37 -2.69 7.27 13.74
CA GLN A 37 -1.91 7.60 14.94
C GLN A 37 -0.88 6.53 15.33
N ARG A 38 -0.96 5.32 14.74
CA ARG A 38 0.00 4.24 15.04
C ARG A 38 1.37 4.57 14.46
N GLN A 39 2.40 4.48 15.29
CA GLN A 39 3.77 4.85 14.90
C GLN A 39 4.35 3.99 13.79
N ASN A 40 3.83 2.76 13.61
CA ASN A 40 4.25 1.85 12.55
C ASN A 40 3.43 2.00 11.26
N ILE A 41 2.39 2.84 11.23
CA ILE A 41 1.56 3.07 10.03
C ILE A 41 1.96 4.37 9.34
N ARG A 42 2.00 4.33 8.00
CA ARG A 42 2.19 5.50 7.14
C ARG A 42 1.14 5.48 6.04
N LEU A 43 0.28 6.50 6.04
CA LEU A 43 -0.78 6.66 5.04
C LEU A 43 -0.49 7.89 4.19
N PHE A 44 -0.53 7.71 2.87
CA PHE A 44 -0.32 8.76 1.89
C PHE A 44 -1.50 8.87 0.95
N LYS A 45 -1.82 10.09 0.53
CA LYS A 45 -2.86 10.41 -0.44
C LYS A 45 -2.25 10.78 -1.78
N ALA A 46 -2.83 10.27 -2.86
CA ALA A 46 -2.57 10.74 -4.21
C ALA A 46 -3.49 11.90 -4.53
N VAL A 47 -2.93 13.04 -4.94
CA VAL A 47 -3.65 14.26 -5.30
C VAL A 47 -3.45 14.56 -6.78
N GLU A 48 -4.56 14.71 -7.51
CA GLU A 48 -4.60 15.17 -8.91
C GLU A 48 -5.59 16.31 -9.03
N GLU A 49 -5.17 17.43 -9.65
CA GLU A 49 -6.01 18.63 -9.82
C GLU A 49 -6.69 19.10 -8.51
N GLY A 50 -5.95 19.04 -7.40
CA GLY A 50 -6.44 19.43 -6.06
C GLY A 50 -7.39 18.44 -5.40
N LYS A 51 -7.67 17.29 -6.02
CA LYS A 51 -8.57 16.25 -5.49
C LYS A 51 -7.80 15.01 -5.07
N ILE A 52 -8.20 14.39 -3.97
CA ILE A 52 -7.67 13.08 -3.58
C ILE A 52 -8.26 12.04 -4.53
N VAL A 53 -7.40 11.31 -5.23
CA VAL A 53 -7.79 10.32 -6.25
C VAL A 53 -7.37 8.91 -5.88
N GLY A 54 -6.67 8.72 -4.76
CA GLY A 54 -6.21 7.42 -4.30
C GLY A 54 -5.37 7.51 -3.04
N PHE A 55 -4.92 6.36 -2.55
CA PHE A 55 -4.06 6.28 -1.38
C PHE A 55 -3.11 5.07 -1.46
N ILE A 56 -2.07 5.12 -0.62
CA ILE A 56 -1.24 3.97 -0.25
C ILE A 56 -1.05 3.95 1.26
N GLU A 57 -1.23 2.78 1.85
CA GLU A 57 -0.89 2.53 3.26
C GLU A 57 0.29 1.57 3.36
N LEU A 58 1.30 1.98 4.12
CA LEU A 58 2.45 1.17 4.48
C LEU A 58 2.47 0.94 5.99
N GLU A 59 2.90 -0.26 6.37
CA GLU A 59 3.08 -0.67 7.75
C GLU A 59 4.46 -1.22 7.97
N PHE A 60 5.10 -0.77 9.03
CA PHE A 60 6.34 -1.32 9.49
C PHE A 60 6.08 -2.52 10.40
N LEU A 61 6.65 -3.67 10.04
CA LEU A 61 6.40 -4.95 10.70
C LEU A 61 7.48 -5.32 11.70
N ASP A 62 8.75 -5.06 11.36
CA ASP A 62 9.87 -5.56 12.16
C ASP A 62 11.08 -4.61 12.13
N ASN A 63 11.50 -4.18 13.32
CA ASN A 63 12.70 -3.36 13.55
C ASN A 63 14.00 -4.11 13.32
N LEU A 64 14.07 -5.40 13.63
CA LEU A 64 15.30 -6.18 13.55
C LEU A 64 15.67 -6.51 12.10
N PHE A 65 14.65 -6.75 11.26
CA PHE A 65 14.84 -7.13 9.85
C PHE A 65 14.46 -6.02 8.86
N GLY A 66 14.03 -4.84 9.34
CA GLY A 66 13.73 -3.70 8.48
C GLY A 66 12.62 -4.00 7.46
N VAL A 67 11.56 -4.69 7.88
CA VAL A 67 10.49 -5.14 6.96
C VAL A 67 9.33 -4.16 6.96
N TRP A 68 8.97 -3.68 5.78
CA TRP A 68 7.76 -2.90 5.54
C TRP A 68 6.75 -3.70 4.73
N ARG A 69 5.46 -3.40 4.90
CA ARG A 69 4.36 -4.00 4.16
C ARG A 69 3.51 -2.93 3.49
N ILE A 70 3.14 -3.13 2.24
CA ILE A 70 2.04 -2.40 1.60
C ILE A 70 0.73 -3.06 2.04
N ASN A 71 -0.06 -2.36 2.87
CA ASN A 71 -1.35 -2.86 3.35
C ASN A 71 -2.46 -2.68 2.30
N GLY A 72 -2.39 -1.61 1.52
CA GLY A 72 -3.40 -1.33 0.50
C GLY A 72 -3.00 -0.19 -0.42
N ILE A 73 -3.35 -0.33 -1.69
CA ILE A 73 -3.29 0.70 -2.72
C ILE A 73 -4.67 0.78 -3.37
N ALA A 74 -5.20 1.99 -3.48
CA ALA A 74 -6.45 2.24 -4.19
C ALA A 74 -6.33 3.50 -5.05
N VAL A 75 -7.05 3.49 -6.17
CA VAL A 75 -7.29 4.66 -7.01
C VAL A 75 -8.77 4.66 -7.35
N GLU A 76 -9.42 5.82 -7.17
CA GLU A 76 -10.82 6.03 -7.53
C GLU A 76 -11.09 5.55 -8.96
N GLU A 77 -12.23 4.89 -9.17
CA GLU A 77 -12.53 4.22 -10.44
C GLU A 77 -12.41 5.13 -11.66
N LYS A 78 -12.97 6.35 -11.58
CA LYS A 78 -12.90 7.39 -12.63
C LYS A 78 -11.47 7.89 -12.94
N HIS A 79 -10.50 7.59 -12.08
CA HIS A 79 -9.10 7.98 -12.20
C HIS A 79 -8.17 6.79 -12.52
N ARG A 80 -8.71 5.58 -12.71
CA ARG A 80 -7.94 4.40 -13.11
C ARG A 80 -7.46 4.47 -14.56
N LYS A 81 -6.58 3.54 -14.94
CA LYS A 81 -5.94 3.45 -16.27
C LYS A 81 -5.06 4.66 -16.67
N LYS A 82 -4.84 5.61 -15.76
CA LYS A 82 -3.92 6.76 -15.91
C LYS A 82 -2.51 6.52 -15.32
N GLY A 83 -2.20 5.28 -14.93
CA GLY A 83 -0.90 4.92 -14.32
C GLY A 83 -0.76 5.26 -12.83
N PHE A 84 -1.80 5.81 -12.17
CA PHE A 84 -1.71 6.22 -10.76
C PHE A 84 -1.43 5.07 -9.78
N GLY A 85 -1.97 3.87 -10.02
CA GLY A 85 -1.66 2.70 -9.20
C GLY A 85 -0.19 2.29 -9.28
N LYS A 86 0.42 2.41 -10.48
CA LYS A 86 1.86 2.19 -10.67
C LYS A 86 2.67 3.24 -9.92
N LYS A 87 2.33 4.52 -10.04
CA LYS A 87 2.99 5.63 -9.32
C LYS A 87 2.92 5.47 -7.80
N LEU A 88 1.78 5.03 -7.26
CA LEU A 88 1.63 4.75 -5.83
C LEU A 88 2.50 3.58 -5.37
N ALA A 89 2.57 2.50 -6.16
CA ALA A 89 3.44 1.37 -5.86
C ALA A 89 4.93 1.74 -5.93
N GLU A 90 5.35 2.50 -6.95
CA GLU A 90 6.71 3.05 -7.06
C GLU A 90 7.05 3.91 -5.84
N PHE A 91 6.14 4.80 -5.43
CA PHE A 91 6.30 5.58 -4.21
C PHE A 91 6.47 4.70 -2.96
N GLY A 92 5.71 3.62 -2.83
CA GLY A 92 5.87 2.68 -1.71
C GLY A 92 7.25 2.03 -1.66
N VAL A 93 7.82 1.70 -2.82
CA VAL A 93 9.18 1.16 -2.93
C VAL A 93 10.22 2.19 -2.50
N GLU A 94 10.15 3.41 -3.04
CA GLU A 94 11.09 4.47 -2.69
C GLU A 94 10.97 4.88 -1.22
N PHE A 95 9.74 4.98 -0.70
CA PHE A 95 9.51 5.22 0.73
C PHE A 95 10.19 4.15 1.58
N ALA A 96 10.02 2.87 1.28
CA ALA A 96 10.67 1.80 2.04
C ALA A 96 12.20 1.89 1.99
N LYS A 97 12.79 2.22 0.82
CA LYS A 97 14.24 2.47 0.70
C LYS A 97 14.71 3.64 1.56
N GLU A 98 13.97 4.75 1.57
CA GLU A 98 14.28 5.92 2.41
C GLU A 98 14.20 5.59 3.91
N GLN A 99 13.36 4.62 4.30
CA GLN A 99 13.29 4.10 5.65
C GLN A 99 14.37 3.04 5.96
N ASN A 100 15.35 2.84 5.06
CA ASN A 100 16.39 1.80 5.16
C ASN A 100 15.81 0.39 5.35
N ALA A 101 14.66 0.11 4.74
CA ALA A 101 14.06 -1.22 4.75
C ALA A 101 14.93 -2.22 3.97
N LEU A 102 15.01 -3.46 4.45
CA LEU A 102 15.67 -4.57 3.74
C LEU A 102 14.68 -5.32 2.85
N GLU A 103 13.40 -5.34 3.23
CA GLU A 103 12.36 -6.03 2.47
C GLU A 103 11.05 -5.23 2.49
N LEU A 104 10.39 -5.19 1.33
CA LEU A 104 9.03 -4.70 1.18
C LEU A 104 8.12 -5.86 0.76
N VAL A 105 7.09 -6.13 1.56
CA VAL A 105 6.14 -7.23 1.32
C VAL A 105 4.74 -6.72 1.00
N LEU A 106 3.95 -7.54 0.33
CA LEU A 106 2.53 -7.26 0.11
C LEU A 106 1.72 -8.56 -0.05
N LEU A 107 0.42 -8.43 0.18
CA LEU A 107 -0.56 -9.46 -0.18
C LEU A 107 -1.34 -9.01 -1.40
N VAL A 108 -1.52 -9.90 -2.37
CA VAL A 108 -2.30 -9.63 -3.57
C VAL A 108 -3.26 -10.78 -3.86
N SER A 109 -4.52 -10.45 -4.18
CA SER A 109 -5.52 -11.46 -4.56
C SER A 109 -5.07 -12.24 -5.79
N LEU A 110 -5.42 -13.53 -5.85
CA LEU A 110 -5.12 -14.39 -6.99
C LEU A 110 -5.67 -13.81 -8.31
N GLU A 111 -6.83 -13.16 -8.24
CA GLU A 111 -7.57 -12.61 -9.38
C GLU A 111 -7.07 -11.23 -9.84
N ASN A 112 -6.24 -10.54 -9.05
CA ASN A 112 -5.82 -9.17 -9.34
C ASN A 112 -4.62 -9.12 -10.31
N LYS A 113 -4.85 -9.57 -11.55
CA LYS A 113 -3.84 -9.63 -12.62
C LYS A 113 -3.19 -8.28 -12.89
N ALA A 114 -3.95 -7.19 -12.81
CA ALA A 114 -3.45 -5.84 -13.04
C ALA A 114 -2.42 -5.41 -11.99
N ALA A 115 -2.72 -5.61 -10.70
CA ALA A 115 -1.77 -5.29 -9.63
C ALA A 115 -0.53 -6.19 -9.68
N LYS A 116 -0.70 -7.50 -9.94
CA LYS A 116 0.43 -8.42 -10.10
C LYS A 116 1.40 -7.97 -11.18
N LYS A 117 0.91 -7.50 -12.34
CA LYS A 117 1.76 -6.96 -13.42
C LYS A 117 2.56 -5.74 -12.96
N ILE A 118 1.95 -4.84 -12.17
CA ILE A 118 2.66 -3.70 -11.58
C ILE A 118 3.78 -4.19 -10.66
N TYR A 119 3.47 -5.09 -9.72
CA TYR A 119 4.44 -5.58 -8.74
C TYR A 119 5.60 -6.34 -9.40
N GLN A 120 5.31 -7.18 -10.42
CA GLN A 120 6.34 -7.86 -11.22
C GLN A 120 7.30 -6.88 -11.89
N ASN A 121 6.76 -5.82 -12.50
CA ASN A 121 7.58 -4.79 -13.16
C ASN A 121 8.43 -3.99 -12.18
N LEU A 122 8.03 -3.93 -10.91
CA LEU A 122 8.80 -3.31 -9.82
C LEU A 122 9.79 -4.28 -9.15
N GLY A 123 9.89 -5.52 -9.64
CA GLY A 123 10.84 -6.51 -9.16
C GLY A 123 10.34 -7.38 -7.99
N PHE A 124 9.07 -7.25 -7.57
CA PHE A 124 8.51 -8.13 -6.56
C PHE A 124 8.46 -9.57 -7.07
N LYS A 125 8.80 -10.52 -6.20
CA LYS A 125 8.77 -11.95 -6.44
C LYS A 125 7.71 -12.60 -5.55
N LYS A 126 6.91 -13.51 -6.12
CA LYS A 126 5.95 -14.32 -5.37
C LYS A 126 6.70 -15.24 -4.39
N LYS A 127 6.36 -15.16 -3.11
CA LYS A 127 6.89 -16.02 -2.04
C LYS A 127 6.06 -17.28 -1.84
N GLY A 128 4.74 -17.17 -2.01
CA GLY A 128 3.85 -18.31 -1.86
C GLY A 128 2.38 -17.93 -1.81
N LEU A 129 1.54 -18.91 -1.47
CA LEU A 129 0.15 -18.66 -1.09
C LEU A 129 0.11 -18.20 0.36
N TRP A 130 -0.66 -17.15 0.62
CA TRP A 130 -0.95 -16.73 1.98
C TRP A 130 -1.81 -17.81 2.67
N LYS A 131 -1.45 -18.16 3.90
CA LYS A 131 -2.09 -19.27 4.64
C LYS A 131 -3.56 -19.00 4.95
N SER A 132 -3.92 -17.72 5.10
CA SER A 132 -5.28 -17.29 5.45
C SER A 132 -6.00 -16.65 4.26
N LYS A 133 -7.31 -16.45 4.40
CA LYS A 133 -8.10 -15.67 3.44
C LYS A 133 -8.05 -14.19 3.80
N VAL A 134 -8.01 -13.33 2.79
CA VAL A 134 -8.18 -11.88 2.92
C VAL A 134 -9.51 -11.52 2.28
N GLY A 135 -10.45 -10.99 3.05
CA GLY A 135 -11.81 -10.72 2.56
C GLY A 135 -12.51 -11.96 1.98
N GLY A 136 -12.30 -13.13 2.59
CA GLY A 136 -12.85 -14.41 2.12
C GLY A 136 -12.18 -15.00 0.87
N LYS A 137 -11.19 -14.32 0.28
CA LYS A 137 -10.48 -14.76 -0.93
C LYS A 137 -9.05 -15.22 -0.63
N LYS A 138 -8.53 -16.13 -1.45
CA LYS A 138 -7.10 -16.50 -1.38
C LYS A 138 -6.25 -15.31 -1.83
N ALA A 139 -5.07 -15.19 -1.25
CA ALA A 139 -4.06 -14.21 -1.62
C ALA A 139 -2.69 -14.88 -1.79
N GLU A 140 -1.82 -14.22 -2.54
CA GLU A 140 -0.41 -14.54 -2.64
C GLU A 140 0.38 -13.52 -1.82
N GLU A 141 1.45 -13.98 -1.20
CA GLU A 141 2.46 -13.12 -0.59
C GLU A 141 3.59 -12.88 -1.60
N TRP A 142 3.96 -11.62 -1.74
CA TRP A 142 5.00 -11.17 -2.66
C TRP A 142 5.99 -10.30 -1.90
N SER A 143 7.26 -10.38 -2.25
CA SER A 143 8.28 -9.53 -1.64
C SER A 143 9.31 -8.98 -2.62
N LEU A 144 9.84 -7.82 -2.26
CA LEU A 144 10.91 -7.12 -2.93
C LEU A 144 12.05 -6.95 -1.93
N GLN A 145 13.22 -7.50 -2.26
CA GLN A 145 14.45 -7.24 -1.51
C GLN A 145 14.97 -5.86 -1.90
N LEU A 146 15.29 -5.04 -0.91
CA LEU A 146 15.82 -3.71 -1.06
C LEU A 146 17.27 -3.77 -0.61
N GLU A 147 18.20 -3.46 -1.51
CA GLU A 147 19.64 -3.63 -1.28
C GLU A 147 20.11 -2.91 -0.01
N ASP A 148 21.01 -3.58 0.71
CA ASP A 148 21.59 -3.08 1.95
C ASP A 148 22.65 -2.01 1.64
N LYS A 149 22.31 -0.73 1.81
CA LYS A 149 23.27 0.37 1.71
C LYS A 149 24.32 0.38 2.83
N ARG A 150 24.30 -0.57 3.79
CA ARG A 150 25.28 -0.64 4.89
C ARG A 150 26.66 -1.16 4.44
N ILE A 151 26.83 -1.56 3.19
CA ILE A 151 28.12 -1.98 2.62
C ILE A 151 28.35 -1.26 1.28
N ALA A 152 28.60 0.05 1.33
CA ALA A 152 29.18 0.83 0.23
C ALA A 152 30.05 1.94 0.81
#